data_AF-A0A815VMB4-F1
#
_entry.id   AF-A0A815VMB4-F1
#
_cell.length_a   1.000
_cell.length_b   1.000
_cell.length_c   1.000
_cell.angle_alpha   90.00
_cell.angle_beta   90.00
_cell.angle_gamma   90.00
#
_symmetry.space_group_name_H-M   'P 1'
#
loop_
_entity.id
_entity.type
_entity.pdbx_description
1 polymer ?
#
loop_
_entity_poly.entity_id
_entity_poly.type
_entity_poly.pdbx_seq_one_letter_code
_entity_poly.pdbx_strand_id
1 'polypeptide(L)'
;LLVRYNELDHALDDVSISIKSIRTLQQQPTDELNQFILQCQSKDRELTQHRHELQRLRQRIREISPELHPDDIDQLMQKLNVLEIQWTDAERIIRTLIDNLTKKRSEYHDFENKCKRLIEWFEHFLNTEINHRIDGLTLEASLDILKTEIRNLISDKRRSVNDLVIAARVLQRHITDQLQLQTLKQQIDRLEQILNRTEKHVEKRIKKTEIVLKMFHDFEQGLENLRSWMMDTIETNLQKSLSINTLNSNELRAHQQSIITIEGDIEKHTTIVSSVLALGHYLLSEIDIRSRNINSIPRTIQSIEQRWTSLKDLIRKRKVELDTQHVSWKNVEDAIKRASKMITDHERFLNEVKRTCGQGLQGVKNEYKTLENFKRTLDNDEKDIQQITDNYSEIIRNHPTADSTGEIRSKIKEINTRWEILIGTVHQTMKNLKYMLSVHGDFQL
;
A
#
# COMPACT_ATOMS: atom_id res chain seq x y z
N LEU A 1 64.65 -4.36 83.97
CA LEU A 1 64.46 -5.74 83.47
C LEU A 1 63.00 -6.13 83.47
N LEU A 2 62.34 -6.27 84.64
CA LEU A 2 60.91 -6.62 84.72
C LEU A 2 59.98 -5.68 83.92
N VAL A 3 60.23 -4.37 83.95
CA VAL A 3 59.48 -3.39 83.14
C VAL A 3 59.66 -3.63 81.63
N ARG A 4 60.88 -3.91 81.18
CA ARG A 4 61.19 -4.18 79.76
C ARG A 4 60.60 -5.50 79.28
N TYR A 5 60.52 -6.51 80.16
CA TYR A 5 59.86 -7.79 79.90
C TYR A 5 58.34 -7.59 79.74
N ASN A 6 57.70 -6.89 80.68
CA ASN A 6 56.26 -6.63 80.63
C ASN A 6 55.87 -5.78 79.41
N GLU A 7 56.71 -4.81 79.02
CA GLU A 7 56.52 -4.04 77.78
C GLU A 7 56.57 -4.93 76.53
N LEU A 8 57.47 -5.91 76.48
CA LEU A 8 57.58 -6.88 75.39
C LEU A 8 56.37 -7.83 75.36
N ASP A 9 55.95 -8.33 76.52
CA ASP A 9 54.83 -9.26 76.64
C ASP A 9 53.50 -8.62 76.23
N HIS A 10 53.28 -7.36 76.65
CA HIS A 10 52.14 -6.55 76.20
C HIS A 10 52.17 -6.27 74.70
N ALA A 11 53.33 -5.93 74.13
CA ALA A 11 53.44 -5.69 72.69
C ALA A 11 53.15 -6.96 71.87
N LEU A 12 53.50 -8.16 72.38
CA LEU A 12 53.13 -9.44 71.77
C LEU A 12 51.62 -9.71 71.86
N ASP A 13 50.95 -9.31 72.94
CA ASP A 13 49.49 -9.43 73.09
C ASP A 13 48.72 -8.49 72.16
N ASP A 14 49.20 -7.25 71.98
CA ASP A 14 48.59 -6.29 71.06
C ASP A 14 48.60 -6.80 69.61
N VAL A 15 49.72 -7.40 69.18
CA VAL A 15 49.82 -8.07 67.87
C VAL A 15 48.87 -9.28 67.80
N SER A 16 48.73 -10.05 68.89
CA SER A 16 47.76 -11.16 68.95
C SER A 16 46.32 -10.70 68.75
N ILE A 17 45.92 -9.59 69.35
CA ILE A 17 44.58 -9.01 69.22
C ILE A 17 44.32 -8.58 67.77
N SER A 18 45.29 -7.91 67.14
CA SER A 18 45.20 -7.49 65.74
C SER A 18 45.02 -8.70 64.80
N ILE A 19 45.82 -9.77 64.98
CA ILE A 19 45.69 -11.02 64.22
C ILE A 19 44.30 -11.67 64.39
N LYS A 20 43.77 -11.69 65.62
CA LYS A 20 42.43 -12.27 65.90
C LYS A 20 41.31 -11.50 65.21
N SER A 21 41.44 -10.17 65.05
CA SER A 21 40.45 -9.34 64.36
C SER A 21 40.26 -9.70 62.87
N ILE A 22 41.26 -10.30 62.23
CA ILE A 22 41.17 -10.72 60.81
C ILE A 22 40.37 -12.01 60.67
N ARG A 23 40.47 -12.92 61.65
CA ARG A 23 39.65 -14.13 61.68
C ARG A 23 38.17 -13.81 61.82
N THR A 24 37.83 -12.71 62.51
CA THR A 24 36.44 -12.25 62.60
C THR A 24 35.90 -11.71 61.28
N LEU A 25 36.74 -11.16 60.38
CA LEU A 25 36.30 -10.68 59.07
C LEU A 25 35.78 -11.80 58.15
N GLN A 26 36.33 -13.02 58.26
CA GLN A 26 35.84 -14.16 57.47
C GLN A 26 34.37 -14.53 57.77
N GLN A 27 33.86 -14.15 58.94
CA GLN A 27 32.53 -14.51 59.41
C GLN A 27 31.52 -13.38 59.20
N GLN A 28 31.97 -12.20 58.74
CA GLN A 28 31.08 -11.07 58.52
C GLN A 28 30.28 -11.23 57.21
N PRO A 29 29.01 -10.79 57.19
CA PRO A 29 28.24 -10.72 55.96
C PRO A 29 28.91 -9.76 54.97
N THR A 30 28.90 -10.11 53.69
CA THR A 30 29.53 -9.32 52.62
C THR A 30 28.59 -8.23 52.09
N ASP A 31 27.83 -7.60 52.97
CA ASP A 31 26.92 -6.52 52.61
C ASP A 31 27.76 -5.28 52.24
N GLU A 32 27.28 -4.49 51.28
CA GLU A 32 28.03 -3.34 50.74
C GLU A 32 29.44 -3.72 50.26
N LEU A 33 29.51 -4.70 49.35
CA LEU A 33 30.73 -5.33 48.82
C LEU A 33 31.93 -4.38 48.61
N ASN A 34 31.69 -3.18 48.07
CA ASN A 34 32.76 -2.19 47.85
C ASN A 34 33.36 -1.66 49.16
N GLN A 35 32.54 -1.37 50.17
CA GLN A 35 33.01 -0.94 51.48
C GLN A 35 33.74 -2.08 52.20
N PHE A 36 33.22 -3.31 52.10
CA PHE A 36 33.86 -4.47 52.70
C PHE A 36 35.22 -4.80 52.08
N ILE A 37 35.37 -4.65 50.76
CA ILE A 37 36.67 -4.74 50.07
C ILE A 37 37.65 -3.69 50.62
N LEU A 38 37.21 -2.43 50.76
CA LEU A 38 38.06 -1.36 51.30
C LEU A 38 38.48 -1.63 52.75
N GLN A 39 37.58 -2.17 53.57
CA GLN A 39 37.88 -2.59 54.95
C GLN A 39 38.93 -3.70 54.99
N CYS A 40 38.78 -4.75 54.17
CA CYS A 40 39.76 -5.82 54.07
C CYS A 40 41.12 -5.31 53.57
N GLN A 41 41.14 -4.43 52.57
CA GLN A 41 42.37 -3.79 52.08
C GLN A 41 43.03 -2.86 53.11
N SER A 42 42.27 -2.23 54.01
CA SER A 42 42.83 -1.49 55.15
C SER A 42 43.52 -2.44 56.13
N LYS A 43 42.86 -3.55 56.46
CA LYS A 43 43.37 -4.56 57.38
C LYS A 43 44.59 -5.32 56.84
N ASP A 44 44.68 -5.53 55.52
CA ASP A 44 45.89 -6.08 54.88
C ASP A 44 47.09 -5.09 54.93
N ARG A 45 46.83 -3.78 54.89
CA ARG A 45 47.84 -2.75 55.12
C ARG A 45 48.31 -2.71 56.57
N GLU A 46 47.38 -2.78 57.54
CA GLU A 46 47.69 -2.92 58.97
C GLU A 46 48.51 -4.18 59.24
N LEU A 47 48.17 -5.30 58.60
CA LEU A 47 49.02 -6.49 58.64
C LEU A 47 50.42 -6.16 58.14
N THR A 48 50.56 -5.68 56.91
CA THR A 48 51.89 -5.37 56.36
C THR A 48 52.73 -4.49 57.30
N GLN A 49 52.11 -3.58 58.05
CA GLN A 49 52.75 -2.82 59.12
C GLN A 49 53.22 -3.68 60.31
N HIS A 50 52.37 -4.50 60.96
CA HIS A 50 52.84 -5.29 62.11
C HIS A 50 53.85 -6.39 61.77
N ARG A 51 54.01 -6.78 60.48
CA ARG A 51 55.12 -7.64 60.06
C ARG A 51 56.48 -7.03 60.40
N HIS A 52 56.60 -5.71 60.22
CA HIS A 52 57.80 -4.96 60.60
C HIS A 52 57.94 -4.88 62.13
N GLU A 53 56.82 -4.85 62.87
CA GLU A 53 56.81 -4.83 64.33
C GLU A 53 57.24 -6.17 64.92
N LEU A 54 56.79 -7.31 64.39
CA LEU A 54 57.24 -8.65 64.80
C LEU A 54 58.75 -8.82 64.61
N GLN A 55 59.31 -8.31 63.50
CA GLN A 55 60.76 -8.30 63.29
C GLN A 55 61.50 -7.44 64.33
N ARG A 56 60.95 -6.29 64.70
CA ARG A 56 61.50 -5.42 65.76
C ARG A 56 61.40 -6.08 67.14
N LEU A 57 60.29 -6.74 67.47
CA LEU A 57 60.09 -7.45 68.73
C LEU A 57 61.06 -8.63 68.85
N ARG A 58 61.26 -9.39 67.77
CA ARG A 58 62.28 -10.45 67.69
C ARG A 58 63.68 -9.92 67.97
N GLN A 59 64.03 -8.75 67.43
CA GLN A 59 65.31 -8.10 67.71
C GLN A 59 65.41 -7.66 69.17
N ARG A 60 64.37 -7.04 69.72
CA ARG A 60 64.34 -6.55 71.11
C ARG A 60 64.37 -7.68 72.14
N ILE A 61 63.76 -8.84 71.85
CA ILE A 61 63.90 -10.06 72.65
C ILE A 61 65.37 -10.51 72.68
N ARG A 62 66.06 -10.53 71.53
CA ARG A 62 67.49 -10.88 71.45
C ARG A 62 68.39 -9.91 72.20
N GLU A 63 68.07 -8.61 72.20
CA GLU A 63 68.84 -7.57 72.91
C GLU A 63 68.75 -7.72 74.44
N ILE A 64 67.61 -8.17 74.96
CA ILE A 64 67.38 -8.31 76.42
C ILE A 64 67.65 -9.76 76.90
N SER A 65 67.75 -10.73 75.99
CA SER A 65 68.07 -12.14 76.30
C SER A 65 69.29 -12.35 77.21
N PRO A 66 70.42 -11.62 77.09
CA PRO A 66 71.58 -11.83 77.97
C PRO A 66 71.31 -11.50 79.44
N GLU A 67 70.26 -10.73 79.74
CA GLU A 67 69.94 -10.19 81.07
C GLU A 67 68.73 -10.91 81.72
N LEU A 68 68.19 -11.96 81.09
CA LEU A 68 66.98 -12.68 81.49
C LEU A 68 67.26 -14.15 81.87
N HIS A 69 66.33 -14.77 82.59
CA HIS A 69 66.36 -16.20 82.88
C HIS A 69 66.04 -17.01 81.61
N PRO A 70 66.68 -18.17 81.37
CA PRO A 70 66.42 -19.01 80.20
C PRO A 70 64.93 -19.33 79.98
N ASP A 71 64.18 -19.63 81.05
CA ASP A 71 62.75 -19.94 80.96
C ASP A 71 61.90 -18.74 80.46
N ASP A 72 62.26 -17.51 80.85
CA ASP A 72 61.56 -16.29 80.42
C ASP A 72 61.82 -15.99 78.93
N ILE A 73 63.05 -16.29 78.47
CA ILE A 73 63.43 -16.18 77.06
C ILE A 73 62.66 -17.22 76.23
N ASP A 74 62.58 -18.46 76.72
CA ASP A 74 61.85 -19.54 76.05
C ASP A 74 60.35 -19.23 75.95
N GLN A 75 59.74 -18.68 77.00
CA GLN A 75 58.33 -18.24 76.97
C GLN A 75 58.09 -17.14 75.93
N LEU A 76 58.91 -16.09 75.91
CA LEU A 76 58.80 -15.00 74.93
C LEU A 76 59.03 -15.49 73.49
N MET A 77 60.02 -16.37 73.29
CA MET A 77 60.32 -16.95 71.98
C MET A 77 59.22 -17.90 71.51
N GLN A 78 58.62 -18.69 72.41
CA GLN A 78 57.49 -19.55 72.08
C GLN A 78 56.26 -18.70 71.69
N LYS A 79 55.94 -17.65 72.46
CA LYS A 79 54.85 -16.71 72.15
C LYS A 79 55.06 -16.03 70.79
N LEU A 80 56.27 -15.56 70.52
CA LEU A 80 56.65 -14.94 69.24
C LEU A 80 56.51 -15.93 68.07
N ASN A 81 57.02 -17.16 68.20
CA ASN A 81 56.94 -18.17 67.14
C ASN A 81 55.48 -18.55 66.82
N VAL A 82 54.62 -18.65 67.84
CA VAL A 82 53.18 -18.88 67.64
C VAL A 82 52.54 -17.70 66.91
N LEU A 83 52.88 -16.46 67.27
CA LEU A 83 52.37 -15.27 66.61
C LEU A 83 52.80 -15.19 65.15
N GLU A 84 54.03 -15.56 64.80
CA GLU A 84 54.51 -15.59 63.41
C GLU A 84 53.76 -16.62 62.53
N ILE A 85 53.37 -17.76 63.10
CA ILE A 85 52.53 -18.74 62.40
C ILE A 85 51.12 -18.18 62.21
N GLN A 86 50.50 -17.68 63.29
CA GLN A 86 49.14 -17.11 63.23
C GLN A 86 49.07 -15.90 62.30
N TRP A 87 50.15 -15.14 62.22
CA TRP A 87 50.35 -14.04 61.31
C TRP A 87 50.33 -14.48 59.85
N THR A 88 51.14 -15.48 59.51
CA THR A 88 51.22 -16.04 58.15
C THR A 88 49.86 -16.59 57.71
N ASP A 89 49.13 -17.22 58.63
CA ASP A 89 47.75 -17.64 58.40
C ASP A 89 46.80 -16.47 58.16
N ALA A 90 46.89 -15.39 58.96
CA ALA A 90 46.06 -14.21 58.80
C ALA A 90 46.34 -13.46 57.48
N GLU A 91 47.61 -13.34 57.08
CA GLU A 91 47.99 -12.80 55.76
C GLU A 91 47.38 -13.64 54.62
N ARG A 92 47.46 -14.97 54.70
CA ARG A 92 46.85 -15.85 53.70
C ARG A 92 45.34 -15.67 53.65
N ILE A 93 44.69 -15.64 54.81
CA ILE A 93 43.25 -15.48 54.97
C ILE A 93 42.78 -14.17 54.34
N ILE A 94 43.40 -13.04 54.69
CA ILE A 94 42.95 -11.73 54.21
C ILE A 94 43.19 -11.55 52.72
N ARG A 95 44.32 -12.03 52.20
CA ARG A 95 44.61 -11.98 50.75
C ARG A 95 43.60 -12.81 49.97
N THR A 96 43.33 -14.04 50.42
CA THR A 96 42.31 -14.90 49.78
C THR A 96 40.92 -14.27 49.86
N LEU A 97 40.58 -13.61 50.98
CA LEU A 97 39.31 -12.91 51.12
C LEU A 97 39.23 -11.73 50.13
N ILE A 98 40.26 -10.88 50.05
CA ILE A 98 40.34 -9.76 49.10
C ILE A 98 40.23 -10.26 47.65
N ASP A 99 40.95 -11.32 47.29
CA ASP A 99 40.92 -11.90 45.94
C ASP A 99 39.51 -12.39 45.58
N ASN A 100 38.86 -13.12 46.49
CA ASN A 100 37.50 -13.61 46.29
C ASN A 100 36.48 -12.48 46.15
N LEU A 101 36.56 -11.46 47.01
CA LEU A 101 35.65 -10.30 46.96
C LEU A 101 35.87 -9.47 45.69
N THR A 102 37.12 -9.31 45.27
CA THR A 102 37.48 -8.58 44.04
C THR A 102 37.00 -9.32 42.80
N LYS A 103 37.16 -10.65 42.76
CA LYS A 103 36.62 -11.49 41.70
C LYS A 103 35.10 -11.39 41.63
N LYS A 104 34.41 -11.53 42.77
CA LYS A 104 32.95 -11.36 42.87
C LYS A 104 32.51 -10.00 42.34
N ARG A 105 33.18 -8.92 42.73
CA ARG A 105 32.90 -7.55 42.24
C ARG A 105 33.05 -7.45 40.71
N SER A 106 34.11 -8.04 40.16
CA SER A 106 34.34 -8.06 38.71
C SER A 106 33.23 -8.81 37.97
N GLU A 107 32.82 -9.97 38.48
CA GLU A 107 31.74 -10.77 37.89
C GLU A 107 30.40 -10.02 37.87
N TYR A 108 30.06 -9.30 38.96
CA TYR A 108 28.89 -8.43 38.99
C TYR A 108 28.98 -7.28 37.99
N HIS A 109 30.13 -6.62 37.92
CA HIS A 109 30.34 -5.50 37.01
C HIS A 109 30.22 -5.93 35.54
N ASP A 110 30.81 -7.08 35.18
CA ASP A 110 30.70 -7.64 33.84
C ASP A 110 29.27 -8.02 33.49
N PHE A 111 28.53 -8.57 34.44
CA PHE A 111 27.11 -8.86 34.29
C PHE A 111 26.29 -7.60 34.03
N GLU A 112 26.45 -6.54 34.84
CA GLU A 112 25.73 -5.27 34.67
C GLU A 112 26.03 -4.62 33.31
N ASN A 113 27.30 -4.60 32.91
CA ASN A 113 27.73 -4.06 31.63
C ASN A 113 27.11 -4.81 30.46
N LYS A 114 27.04 -6.15 30.52
CA LYS A 114 26.37 -6.97 29.49
C LYS A 114 24.88 -6.68 29.45
N CYS A 115 24.21 -6.56 30.60
CA CYS A 115 22.79 -6.19 30.66
C CYS A 115 22.53 -4.83 30.01
N LYS A 116 23.31 -3.80 30.41
CA LYS A 116 23.19 -2.44 29.88
C LYS A 116 23.35 -2.40 28.36
N ARG A 117 24.41 -3.01 27.83
CA ARG A 117 24.66 -3.06 26.38
C ARG A 117 23.54 -3.74 25.61
N LEU A 118 22.95 -4.79 26.19
CA LEU A 118 21.88 -5.53 25.54
C LEU A 118 20.56 -4.75 25.54
N ILE A 119 20.26 -4.02 26.63
CA ILE A 119 19.13 -3.08 26.68
C ILE A 119 19.30 -1.98 25.63
N GLU A 120 20.46 -1.32 25.60
CA GLU A 120 20.78 -0.27 24.61
C GLU A 120 20.63 -0.79 23.17
N TRP A 121 21.09 -2.03 22.92
CA TRP A 121 20.92 -2.68 21.62
C TRP A 121 19.44 -2.85 21.27
N PHE A 122 18.62 -3.38 22.18
CA PHE A 122 17.19 -3.56 21.93
C PHE A 122 16.46 -2.23 21.71
N GLU A 123 16.82 -1.19 22.48
CA GLU A 123 16.25 0.15 22.33
C GLU A 123 16.57 0.74 20.96
N HIS A 124 17.83 0.66 20.52
CA HIS A 124 18.22 1.09 19.17
C HIS A 124 17.56 0.26 18.07
N PHE A 125 17.52 -1.06 18.25
CA PHE A 125 16.96 -2.00 17.29
C PHE A 125 15.47 -1.73 17.03
N LEU A 126 14.70 -1.55 18.10
CA LEU A 126 13.27 -1.25 18.05
C LEU A 126 12.95 0.10 17.40
N ASN A 127 13.74 1.13 17.71
CA ASN A 127 13.42 2.49 17.29
C ASN A 127 13.95 2.85 15.90
N THR A 128 15.02 2.19 15.45
CA THR A 128 15.75 2.62 14.25
C THR A 128 16.01 1.46 13.29
N GLU A 129 16.71 0.42 13.75
CA GLU A 129 17.30 -0.59 12.87
C GLU A 129 16.26 -1.40 12.08
N ILE A 130 15.15 -1.82 12.72
CA ILE A 130 14.07 -2.58 12.06
C ILE A 130 13.51 -1.79 10.88
N ASN A 131 13.19 -0.51 11.10
CA ASN A 131 12.60 0.34 10.07
C ASN A 131 13.60 0.64 8.96
N HIS A 132 14.87 0.91 9.30
CA HIS A 132 15.89 1.21 8.31
C HIS A 132 16.13 0.04 7.36
N ARG A 133 16.16 -1.20 7.88
CA ARG A 133 16.40 -2.42 7.08
C ARG A 133 15.33 -2.71 6.03
N ILE A 134 14.11 -2.24 6.24
CA ILE A 134 12.99 -2.50 5.32
C ILE A 134 12.57 -1.27 4.50
N ASP A 135 13.15 -0.10 4.77
CA ASP A 135 12.74 1.15 4.12
C ASP A 135 13.02 1.10 2.61
N GLY A 136 12.02 1.51 1.81
CA GLY A 136 12.14 1.55 0.35
C GLY A 136 12.19 0.20 -0.38
N LEU A 137 12.06 -0.91 0.34
CA LEU A 137 11.96 -2.26 -0.24
C LEU A 137 10.54 -2.57 -0.73
N THR A 138 10.41 -3.68 -1.45
CA THR A 138 9.08 -4.24 -1.75
C THR A 138 8.47 -4.88 -0.51
N LEU A 139 7.15 -5.10 -0.53
CA LEU A 139 6.45 -5.77 0.59
C LEU A 139 6.97 -7.20 0.79
N GLU A 140 7.25 -7.93 -0.30
CA GLU A 140 7.82 -9.27 -0.27
C GLU A 140 9.23 -9.29 0.33
N ALA A 141 10.11 -8.39 -0.13
CA ALA A 141 11.48 -8.32 0.38
C ALA A 141 11.52 -7.88 1.85
N SER A 142 10.65 -6.93 2.23
CA SER A 142 10.50 -6.52 3.63
C SER A 142 10.04 -7.68 4.51
N LEU A 143 9.09 -8.48 4.02
CA LEU A 143 8.56 -9.63 4.74
C LEU A 143 9.62 -10.72 4.90
N ASP A 144 10.43 -10.96 3.86
CA ASP A 144 11.54 -11.90 3.93
C ASP A 144 12.54 -11.49 5.01
N ILE A 145 13.06 -10.26 4.97
CA ILE A 145 14.01 -9.72 5.98
C ILE A 145 13.45 -9.82 7.40
N LEU A 146 12.16 -9.48 7.59
CA LEU A 146 11.51 -9.59 8.90
C LEU A 146 11.46 -11.04 9.39
N LYS A 147 11.15 -12.00 8.51
CA LYS A 147 11.00 -13.42 8.85
C LYS A 147 12.32 -14.16 8.96
N THR A 148 13.37 -13.69 8.30
CA THR A 148 14.68 -14.34 8.24
C THR A 148 15.68 -13.58 9.11
N GLU A 149 16.32 -12.53 8.57
CA GLU A 149 17.41 -11.81 9.19
C GLU A 149 17.05 -11.25 10.57
N ILE A 150 15.93 -10.53 10.68
CA ILE A 150 15.49 -9.90 11.92
C ILE A 150 15.15 -10.96 12.98
N ARG A 151 14.44 -12.03 12.61
CA ARG A 151 14.15 -13.13 13.55
C ARG A 151 15.42 -13.85 14.01
N ASN A 152 16.40 -14.05 13.13
CA ASN A 152 17.67 -14.66 13.48
C ASN A 152 18.45 -13.79 14.47
N LEU A 153 18.53 -12.48 14.23
CA LEU A 153 19.16 -11.52 15.15
C LEU A 153 18.50 -11.55 16.55
N ILE A 154 17.16 -11.58 16.61
CA ILE A 154 16.44 -11.67 17.88
C ILE A 154 16.70 -13.02 18.56
N SER A 155 16.73 -14.13 17.81
CA SER A 155 17.02 -15.46 18.35
C SER A 155 18.41 -15.52 18.99
N ASP A 156 19.40 -14.91 18.34
CA ASP A 156 20.76 -14.80 18.90
C ASP A 156 20.79 -13.93 20.16
N LYS A 157 20.08 -12.80 20.18
CA LYS A 157 19.99 -11.97 21.41
C LYS A 157 19.21 -12.66 22.53
N ARG A 158 18.18 -13.44 22.21
CA ARG A 158 17.45 -14.28 23.18
C ARG A 158 18.38 -15.27 23.87
N ARG A 159 19.32 -15.90 23.13
CA ARG A 159 20.36 -16.75 23.73
C ARG A 159 21.22 -15.96 24.72
N SER A 160 21.66 -14.75 24.34
CA SER A 160 22.41 -13.88 25.25
C SER A 160 21.62 -13.47 26.50
N VAL A 161 20.31 -13.21 26.39
CA VAL A 161 19.44 -12.95 27.55
C VAL A 161 19.38 -14.19 28.44
N ASN A 162 19.18 -15.39 27.88
CA ASN A 162 19.13 -16.63 28.64
C ASN A 162 20.44 -16.90 29.40
N ASP A 163 21.59 -16.65 28.77
CA ASP A 163 22.90 -16.78 29.42
C ASP A 163 23.01 -15.83 30.62
N LEU A 164 22.51 -14.59 30.50
CA LEU A 164 22.47 -13.63 31.60
C LEU A 164 21.48 -14.05 32.70
N VAL A 165 20.33 -14.62 32.37
CA VAL A 165 19.39 -15.18 33.36
C VAL A 165 20.06 -16.30 34.17
N ILE A 166 20.82 -17.18 33.50
CA ILE A 166 21.59 -18.23 34.18
C ILE A 166 22.68 -17.62 35.07
N ALA A 167 23.43 -16.64 34.56
CA ALA A 167 24.46 -15.94 35.33
C ALA A 167 23.86 -15.25 36.58
N ALA A 168 22.72 -14.59 36.44
CA ALA A 168 22.01 -13.97 37.56
C ALA A 168 21.58 -14.99 38.62
N ARG A 169 21.13 -16.18 38.23
CA ARG A 169 20.80 -17.26 39.20
C ARG A 169 22.03 -17.72 39.99
N VAL A 170 23.20 -17.76 39.36
CA VAL A 170 24.45 -18.09 40.04
C VAL A 170 24.84 -16.98 41.01
N LEU A 171 24.82 -15.72 40.54
CA LEU A 171 25.11 -14.54 41.35
C LEU A 171 24.20 -14.44 42.57
N GLN A 172 22.89 -14.66 42.39
CA GLN A 172 21.87 -14.65 43.44
C GLN A 172 22.18 -15.58 44.62
N ARG A 173 22.85 -16.72 44.41
CA ARG A 173 23.22 -17.66 45.49
C ARG A 173 24.21 -17.08 46.49
N HIS A 174 24.92 -16.02 46.10
CA HIS A 174 26.00 -15.42 46.88
C HIS A 174 25.66 -14.00 47.34
N ILE A 175 24.46 -13.48 47.06
CA ILE A 175 24.01 -12.18 47.56
C ILE A 175 23.37 -12.33 48.93
N THR A 176 23.88 -11.57 49.90
CA THR A 176 23.28 -11.43 51.23
C THR A 176 22.46 -10.13 51.33
N ASP A 177 22.90 -9.07 50.64
CA ASP A 177 22.21 -7.78 50.60
C ASP A 177 20.90 -7.82 49.79
N GLN A 178 19.79 -7.52 50.48
CA GLN A 178 18.46 -7.49 49.89
C GLN A 178 18.31 -6.44 48.78
N LEU A 179 18.98 -5.29 48.89
CA LEU A 179 18.90 -4.22 47.89
C LEU A 179 19.62 -4.61 46.59
N GLN A 180 20.82 -5.18 46.72
CA GLN A 180 21.56 -5.73 45.58
C GLN A 180 20.77 -6.87 44.89
N LEU A 181 20.13 -7.74 45.68
CA LEU A 181 19.29 -8.82 45.13
C LEU A 181 18.09 -8.27 44.36
N GLN A 182 17.43 -7.22 44.87
CA GLN A 182 16.33 -6.56 44.18
C GLN A 182 16.79 -5.91 42.87
N THR A 183 17.96 -5.26 42.89
CA THR A 183 18.55 -4.62 41.70
C THR A 183 18.85 -5.65 40.61
N LEU A 184 19.44 -6.79 40.98
CA LEU A 184 19.71 -7.91 40.06
C LEU A 184 18.42 -8.41 39.40
N LYS A 185 17.37 -8.63 40.20
CA LYS A 185 16.05 -9.07 39.69
C LYS A 185 15.47 -8.05 38.72
N GLN A 186 15.48 -6.77 39.07
CA GLN A 186 14.97 -5.70 38.20
C GLN A 186 15.71 -5.60 36.86
N GLN A 187 17.04 -5.81 36.86
CA GLN A 187 17.82 -5.81 35.61
C GLN A 187 17.42 -6.97 34.68
N ILE A 188 17.26 -8.17 35.23
CA ILE A 188 16.77 -9.34 34.47
C ILE A 188 15.34 -9.12 33.99
N ASP A 189 14.44 -8.66 34.87
CA ASP A 189 13.04 -8.38 34.51
C ASP A 189 12.98 -7.36 33.36
N ARG A 190 13.81 -6.31 33.39
CA ARG A 190 13.89 -5.31 32.31
C ARG A 190 14.38 -5.92 30.99
N LEU A 191 15.38 -6.80 31.03
CA LEU A 191 15.88 -7.52 29.85
C LEU A 191 14.82 -8.43 29.23
N GLU A 192 14.12 -9.21 30.06
CA GLU A 192 13.05 -10.10 29.59
C GLU A 192 11.88 -9.28 29.03
N GLN A 193 11.52 -8.16 29.67
CA GLN A 193 10.47 -7.26 29.18
C GLN A 193 10.81 -6.67 27.81
N ILE A 194 12.03 -6.17 27.62
CA ILE A 194 12.41 -5.56 26.34
C ILE A 194 12.57 -6.59 25.21
N LEU A 195 13.07 -7.80 25.51
CA LEU A 195 13.09 -8.92 24.56
C LEU A 195 11.66 -9.28 24.12
N ASN A 196 10.76 -9.51 25.08
CA ASN A 196 9.37 -9.84 24.80
C ASN A 196 8.65 -8.74 24.02
N ARG A 197 8.93 -7.46 24.34
CA ARG A 197 8.40 -6.31 23.60
C ARG A 197 8.92 -6.31 22.15
N THR A 198 10.20 -6.59 21.95
CA THR A 198 10.84 -6.64 20.62
C THR A 198 10.23 -7.74 19.75
N GLU A 199 10.09 -8.95 20.29
CA GLU A 199 9.47 -10.07 19.58
C GLU A 199 8.01 -9.79 19.21
N LYS A 200 7.23 -9.27 20.16
CA LYS A 200 5.84 -8.88 19.90
C LYS A 200 5.76 -7.78 18.84
N HIS A 201 6.69 -6.83 18.83
CA HIS A 201 6.73 -5.77 17.83
C HIS A 201 6.99 -6.35 16.43
N VAL A 202 8.03 -7.19 16.29
CA VAL A 202 8.35 -7.83 15.01
C VAL A 202 7.22 -8.73 14.53
N GLU A 203 6.62 -9.53 15.41
CA GLU A 203 5.52 -10.42 15.03
C GLU A 203 4.28 -9.64 14.57
N LYS A 204 3.93 -8.55 15.25
CA LYS A 204 2.88 -7.62 14.79
C LYS A 204 3.23 -7.02 13.44
N ARG A 205 4.49 -6.66 13.22
CA ARG A 205 4.95 -6.07 11.95
C ARG A 205 4.86 -7.07 10.80
N ILE A 206 5.28 -8.32 11.02
CA ILE A 206 5.16 -9.43 10.06
C ILE A 206 3.70 -9.62 9.67
N LYS A 207 2.80 -9.82 10.65
CA LYS A 207 1.37 -10.02 10.39
C LYS A 207 0.74 -8.86 9.63
N LYS A 208 1.07 -7.61 10.01
CA LYS A 208 0.60 -6.43 9.28
C LYS A 208 1.10 -6.48 7.83
N THR A 209 2.40 -6.68 7.60
CA THR A 209 2.97 -6.75 6.25
C THR A 209 2.37 -7.89 5.42
N GLU A 210 2.07 -9.06 5.99
CA GLU A 210 1.39 -10.17 5.30
C GLU A 210 -0.03 -9.79 4.83
N ILE A 211 -0.81 -9.16 5.72
CA ILE A 211 -2.17 -8.70 5.39
C ILE A 211 -2.11 -7.67 4.26
N VAL A 212 -1.20 -6.70 4.36
CA VAL A 212 -1.02 -5.66 3.34
C VAL A 212 -0.53 -6.24 2.02
N LEU A 213 0.39 -7.19 2.05
CA LEU A 213 0.88 -7.88 0.85
C LEU A 213 -0.27 -8.61 0.14
N LYS A 214 -1.12 -9.32 0.89
CA LYS A 214 -2.31 -9.96 0.32
C LYS A 214 -3.26 -8.95 -0.31
N MET A 215 -3.58 -7.86 0.39
CA MET A 215 -4.43 -6.79 -0.15
C MET A 215 -3.83 -6.15 -1.41
N PHE A 216 -2.50 -6.00 -1.46
CA PHE A 216 -1.79 -5.50 -2.62
C PHE A 216 -1.89 -6.47 -3.81
N HIS A 217 -1.73 -7.78 -3.60
CA HIS A 217 -1.94 -8.77 -4.66
C HIS A 217 -3.39 -8.82 -5.15
N ASP A 218 -4.37 -8.72 -4.24
CA ASP A 218 -5.79 -8.63 -4.60
C ASP A 218 -6.06 -7.39 -5.47
N PHE A 219 -5.41 -6.26 -5.15
CA PHE A 219 -5.46 -5.03 -5.95
C PHE A 219 -4.81 -5.20 -7.33
N GLU A 220 -3.61 -5.78 -7.41
CA GLU A 220 -2.92 -6.03 -8.69
C GLU A 220 -3.72 -6.98 -9.59
N GLN A 221 -4.28 -8.04 -9.03
CA GLN A 221 -5.14 -8.95 -9.77
C GLN A 221 -6.40 -8.26 -10.28
N GLY A 222 -7.02 -7.43 -9.45
CA GLY A 222 -8.18 -6.61 -9.85
C GLY A 222 -7.85 -5.66 -10.99
N LEU A 223 -6.69 -4.99 -10.92
CA LEU A 223 -6.21 -4.12 -11.99
C LEU A 223 -5.95 -4.85 -13.30
N GLU A 224 -5.31 -6.01 -13.25
CA GLU A 224 -5.02 -6.79 -14.46
C GLU A 224 -6.30 -7.27 -15.13
N ASN A 225 -7.25 -7.77 -14.33
CA ASN A 225 -8.58 -8.16 -14.83
C ASN A 225 -9.31 -6.97 -15.47
N LEU A 226 -9.26 -5.78 -14.85
CA LEU A 226 -9.86 -4.58 -15.42
C LEU A 226 -9.16 -4.15 -16.71
N ARG A 227 -7.83 -4.21 -16.78
CA ARG A 227 -7.06 -3.84 -17.98
C ARG A 227 -7.38 -4.75 -19.16
N SER A 228 -7.39 -6.07 -18.94
CA SER A 228 -7.75 -7.03 -19.98
C SER A 228 -9.20 -6.82 -20.42
N TRP A 229 -10.15 -6.69 -19.49
CA TRP A 229 -11.54 -6.44 -19.86
C TRP A 229 -11.73 -5.11 -20.64
N MET A 230 -11.11 -4.01 -20.19
CA MET A 230 -11.18 -2.72 -20.88
C MET A 230 -10.61 -2.81 -22.30
N MET A 231 -9.46 -3.46 -22.48
CA MET A 231 -8.78 -3.57 -23.77
C MET A 231 -9.47 -4.56 -24.72
N ASP A 232 -9.64 -5.80 -24.25
CA ASP A 232 -10.03 -6.94 -25.08
C ASP A 232 -11.53 -6.94 -25.38
N THR A 233 -12.34 -6.38 -24.46
CA THR A 233 -13.81 -6.35 -24.60
C THR A 233 -14.29 -4.97 -25.02
N ILE A 234 -14.10 -3.96 -24.17
CA ILE A 234 -14.76 -2.65 -24.36
C ILE A 234 -14.13 -1.87 -25.51
N GLU A 235 -12.84 -1.63 -25.46
CA GLU A 235 -12.12 -0.82 -26.46
C GLU A 235 -12.16 -1.48 -27.82
N THR A 236 -11.93 -2.80 -27.89
CA THR A 236 -12.00 -3.56 -29.14
C THR A 236 -13.40 -3.47 -29.78
N ASN A 237 -14.47 -3.66 -29.00
CA ASN A 237 -15.84 -3.58 -29.53
C ASN A 237 -16.24 -2.15 -29.88
N LEU A 238 -15.81 -1.16 -29.10
CA LEU A 238 -16.02 0.25 -29.40
C LEU A 238 -15.29 0.66 -30.68
N GLN A 239 -14.04 0.23 -30.87
CA GLN A 239 -13.26 0.51 -32.07
C GLN A 239 -13.90 -0.11 -33.33
N LYS A 240 -14.44 -1.33 -33.23
CA LYS A 240 -15.26 -1.92 -34.30
C LYS A 240 -16.49 -1.06 -34.62
N SER A 241 -17.21 -0.58 -33.60
CA SER A 241 -18.37 0.29 -33.79
C SER A 241 -18.02 1.64 -34.41
N LEU A 242 -16.84 2.18 -34.11
CA LEU A 242 -16.33 3.44 -34.67
C LEU A 242 -15.85 3.30 -36.13
N SER A 243 -15.32 2.13 -36.49
CA SER A 243 -14.71 1.91 -37.81
C SER A 243 -15.71 1.65 -38.92
N ILE A 244 -16.95 1.28 -38.59
CA ILE A 244 -17.98 0.98 -39.59
C ILE A 244 -18.74 2.26 -39.94
N ASN A 245 -18.72 2.58 -41.22
CA ASN A 245 -19.62 3.55 -41.81
C ASN A 245 -20.92 2.83 -42.22
N THR A 246 -22.04 3.26 -41.67
CA THR A 246 -23.32 2.56 -41.76
C THR A 246 -23.92 2.63 -43.16
N LEU A 247 -24.20 1.49 -43.82
CA LEU A 247 -24.59 1.44 -45.24
C LEU A 247 -26.12 1.49 -45.48
N ASN A 248 -26.92 1.32 -44.42
CA ASN A 248 -28.39 1.36 -44.44
C ASN A 248 -28.96 1.35 -43.00
N SER A 249 -30.29 1.52 -42.85
CA SER A 249 -30.97 1.55 -41.54
C SER A 249 -30.79 0.27 -40.70
N ASN A 250 -30.62 -0.91 -41.32
CA ASN A 250 -30.47 -2.17 -40.58
C ASN A 250 -29.09 -2.29 -39.91
N GLU A 251 -28.04 -1.94 -40.64
CA GLU A 251 -26.68 -1.92 -40.08
C GLU A 251 -26.53 -0.87 -38.97
N LEU A 252 -27.14 0.30 -39.17
CA LEU A 252 -27.18 1.35 -38.16
C LEU A 252 -27.86 0.87 -36.87
N ARG A 253 -28.95 0.10 -36.99
CA ARG A 253 -29.60 -0.53 -35.84
C ARG A 253 -28.72 -1.58 -35.17
N ALA A 254 -27.98 -2.38 -35.94
CA ALA A 254 -27.03 -3.34 -35.39
C ALA A 254 -25.92 -2.63 -34.59
N HIS A 255 -25.45 -1.47 -35.06
CA HIS A 255 -24.50 -0.64 -34.34
C HIS A 255 -25.06 -0.04 -33.05
N GLN A 256 -26.29 0.48 -33.08
CA GLN A 256 -26.96 0.95 -31.86
C GLN A 256 -27.10 -0.18 -30.84
N GLN A 257 -27.49 -1.38 -31.28
CA GLN A 257 -27.58 -2.54 -30.40
C GLN A 257 -26.21 -2.92 -29.81
N SER A 258 -25.14 -2.84 -30.61
CA SER A 258 -23.78 -3.06 -30.12
C SER A 258 -23.38 -2.04 -29.05
N ILE A 259 -23.72 -0.76 -29.21
CA ILE A 259 -23.47 0.27 -28.20
C ILE A 259 -24.28 0.02 -26.91
N ILE A 260 -25.55 -0.39 -27.02
CA ILE A 260 -26.38 -0.76 -25.85
C ILE A 260 -25.74 -1.92 -25.08
N THR A 261 -25.22 -2.93 -25.78
CA THR A 261 -24.51 -4.04 -25.14
C THR A 261 -23.28 -3.56 -24.40
N ILE A 262 -22.48 -2.68 -25.01
CA ILE A 262 -21.29 -2.09 -24.39
C ILE A 262 -21.67 -1.27 -23.15
N GLU A 263 -22.73 -0.45 -23.20
CA GLU A 263 -23.23 0.30 -22.04
C GLU A 263 -23.64 -0.62 -20.89
N GLY A 264 -24.36 -1.71 -21.19
CA GLY A 264 -24.73 -2.71 -20.19
C GLY A 264 -23.53 -3.39 -19.54
N ASP A 265 -22.45 -3.62 -20.30
CA ASP A 265 -21.21 -4.18 -19.73
C ASP A 265 -20.45 -3.16 -18.88
N ILE A 266 -20.42 -1.87 -19.26
CA ILE A 266 -19.90 -0.78 -18.43
C ILE A 266 -20.65 -0.72 -17.09
N GLU A 267 -21.99 -0.79 -17.12
CA GLU A 267 -22.81 -0.73 -15.90
C GLU A 267 -22.47 -1.88 -14.94
N LYS A 268 -22.39 -3.12 -15.46
CA LYS A 268 -22.00 -4.30 -14.67
C LYS A 268 -20.63 -4.16 -14.01
N HIS A 269 -19.67 -3.49 -14.67
CA HIS A 269 -18.30 -3.35 -14.17
C HIS A 269 -18.07 -2.10 -13.31
N THR A 270 -19.07 -1.22 -13.18
CA THR A 270 -18.94 0.03 -12.40
C THR A 270 -18.60 -0.27 -10.93
N THR A 271 -19.20 -1.30 -10.34
CA THR A 271 -18.93 -1.73 -8.97
C THR A 271 -17.53 -2.33 -8.82
N ILE A 272 -17.07 -3.10 -9.82
CA ILE A 272 -15.72 -3.72 -9.84
C ILE A 272 -14.65 -2.62 -9.94
N VAL A 273 -14.82 -1.65 -10.83
CA VAL A 273 -13.91 -0.49 -10.92
C VAL A 273 -13.86 0.25 -9.59
N SER A 274 -15.03 0.52 -9.00
CA SER A 274 -15.10 1.22 -7.71
C SER A 274 -14.43 0.45 -6.57
N SER A 275 -14.58 -0.88 -6.52
CA SER A 275 -13.97 -1.71 -5.47
C SER A 275 -12.46 -1.77 -5.60
N VAL A 276 -11.92 -1.90 -6.82
CA VAL A 276 -10.46 -1.89 -7.06
C VAL A 276 -9.85 -0.53 -6.70
N LEU A 277 -10.49 0.58 -7.09
CA LEU A 277 -10.04 1.93 -6.73
C LEU A 277 -10.11 2.15 -5.22
N ALA A 278 -11.21 1.74 -4.57
CA ALA A 278 -11.36 1.85 -3.12
C ALA A 278 -10.28 1.07 -2.36
N LEU A 279 -9.94 -0.14 -2.81
CA LEU A 279 -8.84 -0.93 -2.22
C LEU A 279 -7.49 -0.21 -2.42
N GLY A 280 -7.24 0.35 -3.60
CA GLY A 280 -6.04 1.15 -3.86
C GLY A 280 -5.93 2.39 -2.96
N HIS A 281 -7.03 3.11 -2.74
CA HIS A 281 -7.04 4.26 -1.82
C HIS A 281 -6.85 3.84 -0.36
N TYR A 282 -7.48 2.73 0.07
CA TYR A 282 -7.28 2.18 1.41
C TYR A 282 -5.82 1.79 1.65
N LEU A 283 -5.16 1.19 0.65
CA LEU A 283 -3.73 0.86 0.69
C LEU A 283 -2.84 2.11 0.86
N LEU A 284 -3.31 3.29 0.46
CA LEU A 284 -2.58 4.55 0.55
C LEU A 284 -2.86 5.34 1.84
N SER A 285 -4.09 5.34 2.34
CA SER A 285 -4.49 6.19 3.49
C SER A 285 -4.29 5.50 4.85
N GLU A 286 -4.66 4.22 4.96
CA GLU A 286 -4.74 3.53 6.25
C GLU A 286 -3.48 2.71 6.58
N ILE A 287 -2.54 2.62 5.65
CA ILE A 287 -1.39 1.72 5.76
C ILE A 287 -0.11 2.51 5.92
N ASP A 288 0.32 2.63 7.18
CA ASP A 288 1.66 3.11 7.54
C ASP A 288 2.72 2.02 7.31
N ILE A 289 2.91 1.63 6.04
CA ILE A 289 4.03 0.80 5.59
C ILE A 289 4.65 1.49 4.39
N ARG A 290 5.87 1.98 4.56
CA ARG A 290 6.66 2.51 3.45
C ARG A 290 7.20 1.36 2.62
N SER A 291 6.67 1.19 1.40
CA SER A 291 7.17 0.19 0.46
C SER A 291 7.16 0.76 -0.96
N ARG A 292 8.04 0.21 -1.81
CA ARG A 292 8.10 0.58 -3.23
C ARG A 292 6.80 0.26 -3.97
N ASN A 293 6.15 -0.85 -3.61
CA ASN A 293 4.87 -1.28 -4.19
C ASN A 293 3.78 -0.22 -3.96
N ILE A 294 3.67 0.29 -2.73
CA ILE A 294 2.63 1.26 -2.36
C ILE A 294 2.86 2.60 -3.08
N ASN A 295 4.12 3.00 -3.29
CA ASN A 295 4.47 4.26 -3.95
C ASN A 295 4.04 4.34 -5.43
N SER A 296 3.81 3.21 -6.12
CA SER A 296 3.37 3.21 -7.52
C SER A 296 1.84 3.29 -7.68
N ILE A 297 1.07 2.94 -6.64
CA ILE A 297 -0.39 2.88 -6.64
C ILE A 297 -1.04 4.20 -7.11
N PRO A 298 -0.63 5.41 -6.67
CA PRO A 298 -1.32 6.65 -7.03
C PRO A 298 -1.37 6.90 -8.54
N ARG A 299 -0.26 6.64 -9.25
CA ARG A 299 -0.20 6.79 -10.71
C ARG A 299 -1.10 5.79 -11.42
N THR A 300 -1.16 4.56 -10.90
CA THR A 300 -1.98 3.49 -11.45
C THR A 300 -3.47 3.78 -11.29
N ILE A 301 -3.90 4.25 -10.11
CA ILE A 301 -5.27 4.70 -9.84
C ILE A 301 -5.65 5.80 -10.83
N GLN A 302 -4.84 6.86 -10.91
CA GLN A 302 -5.11 8.00 -11.79
C GLN A 302 -5.26 7.57 -13.26
N SER A 303 -4.39 6.67 -13.73
CA SER A 303 -4.46 6.16 -15.11
C SER A 303 -5.75 5.41 -15.39
N ILE A 304 -6.22 4.57 -14.46
CA ILE A 304 -7.47 3.82 -14.62
C ILE A 304 -8.69 4.75 -14.55
N GLU A 305 -8.71 5.71 -13.63
CA GLU A 305 -9.81 6.68 -13.53
C GLU A 305 -9.97 7.52 -14.80
N GLN A 306 -8.85 7.99 -15.35
CA GLN A 306 -8.84 8.72 -16.62
C GLN A 306 -9.37 7.85 -17.76
N ARG A 307 -8.81 6.64 -17.93
CA ARG A 307 -9.23 5.70 -18.98
C ARG A 307 -10.71 5.33 -18.85
N TRP A 308 -11.19 5.07 -17.65
CA TRP A 308 -12.60 4.80 -17.35
C TRP A 308 -13.52 5.95 -17.74
N THR A 309 -13.13 7.18 -17.42
CA THR A 309 -13.90 8.38 -17.74
C THR A 309 -13.95 8.61 -19.25
N SER A 310 -12.79 8.50 -19.92
CA SER A 310 -12.71 8.60 -21.39
C SER A 310 -13.56 7.56 -22.12
N LEU A 311 -13.61 6.32 -21.63
CA LEU A 311 -14.45 5.28 -22.23
C LEU A 311 -15.93 5.61 -22.15
N LYS A 312 -16.42 5.99 -20.96
CA LYS A 312 -17.82 6.38 -20.79
C LYS A 312 -18.20 7.55 -21.70
N ASP A 313 -17.29 8.51 -21.85
CA ASP A 313 -17.50 9.68 -22.69
C ASP A 313 -17.57 9.34 -24.18
N LEU A 314 -16.66 8.47 -24.65
CA LEU A 314 -16.66 7.99 -26.03
C LEU A 314 -17.92 7.18 -26.37
N ILE A 315 -18.35 6.29 -25.48
CA ILE A 315 -19.57 5.48 -25.67
C ILE A 315 -20.80 6.38 -25.78
N ARG A 316 -20.94 7.34 -24.85
CA ARG A 316 -22.03 8.31 -24.85
C ARG A 316 -22.03 9.16 -26.13
N LYS A 317 -20.86 9.65 -26.55
CA LYS A 317 -20.72 10.42 -27.80
C LYS A 317 -21.14 9.58 -29.00
N ARG A 318 -20.66 8.33 -29.10
CA ARG A 318 -20.98 7.42 -30.21
C ARG A 318 -22.46 7.06 -30.26
N LYS A 319 -23.11 6.88 -29.10
CA LYS A 319 -24.56 6.65 -29.01
C LYS A 319 -25.35 7.80 -29.63
N VAL A 320 -25.06 9.04 -29.20
CA VAL A 320 -25.72 10.24 -29.73
C VAL A 320 -25.50 10.38 -31.24
N GLU A 321 -24.29 10.10 -31.73
CA GLU A 321 -24.00 10.10 -33.17
C GLU A 321 -24.87 9.09 -33.93
N LEU A 322 -24.93 7.84 -33.48
CA LEU A 322 -25.72 6.78 -34.14
C LEU A 322 -27.22 7.08 -34.09
N ASP A 323 -27.74 7.60 -32.97
CA ASP A 323 -29.15 7.96 -32.84
C ASP A 323 -29.52 9.11 -33.80
N THR A 324 -28.65 10.12 -33.91
CA THR A 324 -28.84 11.25 -34.83
C THR A 324 -28.81 10.79 -36.30
N GLN A 325 -27.87 9.90 -36.63
CA GLN A 325 -27.82 9.26 -37.95
C GLN A 325 -29.09 8.47 -38.24
N HIS A 326 -29.61 7.72 -37.26
CA HIS A 326 -30.80 6.89 -37.47
C HIS A 326 -32.02 7.75 -37.75
N VAL A 327 -32.21 8.83 -36.98
CA VAL A 327 -33.32 9.76 -37.20
C VAL A 327 -33.24 10.36 -38.61
N SER A 328 -32.05 10.78 -39.03
CA SER A 328 -31.83 11.35 -40.37
C SER A 328 -32.18 10.37 -41.49
N TRP A 329 -31.68 9.13 -41.40
CA TRP A 329 -31.99 8.07 -42.37
C TRP A 329 -33.47 7.74 -42.43
N LYS A 330 -34.11 7.56 -41.27
CA LYS A 330 -35.53 7.26 -41.17
C LYS A 330 -36.38 8.37 -41.80
N ASN A 331 -36.02 9.63 -41.58
CA ASN A 331 -36.72 10.77 -42.17
C ASN A 331 -36.67 10.76 -43.70
N VAL A 332 -35.51 10.46 -44.29
CA VAL A 332 -35.36 10.32 -45.75
C VAL A 332 -36.15 9.13 -46.27
N GLU A 333 -36.06 7.96 -45.64
CA GLU A 333 -36.81 6.76 -46.05
C GLU A 333 -38.33 7.00 -46.00
N ASP A 334 -38.83 7.62 -44.94
CA ASP A 334 -40.25 7.89 -44.77
C ASP A 334 -40.72 9.00 -45.73
N ALA A 335 -39.88 9.98 -46.04
CA ALA A 335 -40.17 11.00 -47.05
C ALA A 335 -40.23 10.39 -48.47
N ILE A 336 -39.31 9.49 -48.82
CA ILE A 336 -39.34 8.73 -50.07
C ILE A 336 -40.65 7.93 -50.19
N LYS A 337 -41.07 7.23 -49.13
CA LYS A 337 -42.34 6.47 -49.14
C LYS A 337 -43.54 7.38 -49.34
N ARG A 338 -43.58 8.53 -48.64
CA ARG A 338 -44.66 9.53 -48.79
C ARG A 338 -44.71 10.09 -50.21
N ALA A 339 -43.57 10.53 -50.75
CA ALA A 339 -43.45 11.06 -52.11
C ALA A 339 -43.87 10.02 -53.16
N SER A 340 -43.41 8.77 -53.05
CA SER A 340 -43.80 7.72 -54.00
C SER A 340 -45.30 7.45 -54.01
N LYS A 341 -45.95 7.43 -52.84
CA LYS A 341 -47.41 7.30 -52.73
C LYS A 341 -48.12 8.52 -53.34
N MET A 342 -47.69 9.73 -52.96
CA MET A 342 -48.24 10.99 -53.45
C MET A 342 -48.18 11.05 -54.99
N ILE A 343 -47.01 10.77 -55.59
CA ILE A 343 -46.83 10.72 -57.03
C ILE A 343 -47.79 9.70 -57.67
N THR A 344 -47.94 8.53 -57.06
CA THR A 344 -48.87 7.49 -57.56
C THR A 344 -50.33 7.97 -57.55
N ASP A 345 -50.76 8.66 -56.51
CA ASP A 345 -52.12 9.20 -56.42
C ASP A 345 -52.34 10.35 -57.43
N HIS A 346 -51.32 11.19 -57.64
CA HIS A 346 -51.32 12.25 -58.66
C HIS A 346 -51.34 11.70 -60.09
N GLU A 347 -50.55 10.67 -60.36
CA GLU A 347 -50.56 9.94 -61.64
C GLU A 347 -51.94 9.32 -61.90
N ARG A 348 -52.57 8.74 -60.87
CA ARG A 348 -53.94 8.19 -60.96
C ARG A 348 -54.97 9.29 -61.25
N PHE A 349 -54.89 10.41 -60.53
CA PHE A 349 -55.77 11.55 -60.75
C PHE A 349 -55.64 12.09 -62.19
N LEU A 350 -54.42 12.30 -62.67
CA LEU A 350 -54.18 12.79 -64.03
C LEU A 350 -54.69 11.81 -65.09
N ASN A 351 -54.54 10.50 -64.88
CA ASN A 351 -55.08 9.49 -65.78
C ASN A 351 -56.61 9.51 -65.82
N GLU A 352 -57.28 9.79 -64.69
CA GLU A 352 -58.74 9.92 -64.65
C GLU A 352 -59.21 11.17 -65.41
N VAL A 353 -58.56 12.33 -65.18
CA VAL A 353 -58.86 13.57 -65.92
C VAL A 353 -58.68 13.38 -67.43
N LYS A 354 -57.68 12.59 -67.86
CA LYS A 354 -57.49 12.27 -69.29
C LYS A 354 -58.57 11.34 -69.85
N ARG A 355 -59.15 10.45 -69.05
CA ARG A 355 -60.20 9.52 -69.49
C ARG A 355 -61.55 10.22 -69.70
N THR A 356 -61.84 11.25 -68.91
CA THR A 356 -63.07 12.03 -69.04
C THR A 356 -63.03 13.05 -70.19
N CYS A 357 -61.86 13.22 -70.80
CA CYS A 357 -61.56 14.20 -71.84
C CYS A 357 -62.51 14.10 -73.04
N GLY A 358 -63.11 15.24 -73.42
CA GLY A 358 -63.85 15.38 -74.66
C GLY A 358 -65.38 15.26 -74.58
N GLN A 359 -65.99 15.28 -73.40
CA GLN A 359 -67.45 15.37 -73.25
C GLN A 359 -67.98 16.81 -73.48
N GLY A 360 -67.80 17.32 -74.71
CA GLY A 360 -68.25 18.64 -75.12
C GLY A 360 -67.42 19.82 -74.60
N LEU A 361 -67.69 21.02 -75.12
CA LEU A 361 -66.91 22.25 -74.85
C LEU A 361 -66.83 22.62 -73.36
N GLN A 362 -67.93 22.42 -72.63
CA GLN A 362 -67.99 22.71 -71.19
C GLN A 362 -67.14 21.72 -70.37
N GLY A 363 -67.02 20.46 -70.82
CA GLY A 363 -66.13 19.47 -70.22
C GLY A 363 -64.66 19.90 -70.33
N VAL A 364 -64.23 20.33 -71.52
CA VAL A 364 -62.86 20.83 -71.77
C VAL A 364 -62.54 22.07 -70.91
N LYS A 365 -63.50 23.00 -70.73
CA LYS A 365 -63.32 24.19 -69.89
C LYS A 365 -63.20 23.85 -68.41
N ASN A 366 -63.99 22.90 -67.92
CA ASN A 366 -63.93 22.42 -66.55
C ASN A 366 -62.63 21.66 -66.27
N GLU A 367 -62.19 20.81 -67.19
CA GLU A 367 -60.93 20.06 -67.09
C GLU A 367 -59.71 20.98 -67.04
N TYR A 368 -59.69 22.05 -67.84
CA TYR A 368 -58.62 23.04 -67.78
C TYR A 368 -58.53 23.72 -66.40
N LYS A 369 -59.67 24.13 -65.84
CA LYS A 369 -59.73 24.71 -64.47
C LYS A 369 -59.30 23.70 -63.41
N THR A 370 -59.71 22.44 -63.54
CA THR A 370 -59.32 21.35 -62.64
C THR A 370 -57.81 21.15 -62.65
N LEU A 371 -57.17 21.12 -63.83
CA LEU A 371 -55.72 20.99 -63.94
C LEU A 371 -54.97 22.25 -63.49
N GLU A 372 -55.55 23.45 -63.63
CA GLU A 372 -54.96 24.68 -63.10
C GLU A 372 -54.90 24.67 -61.57
N ASN A 373 -55.98 24.24 -60.91
CA ASN A 373 -55.98 24.05 -59.47
C ASN A 373 -55.01 22.93 -59.04
N PHE A 374 -54.98 21.82 -59.79
CA PHE A 374 -54.05 20.72 -59.55
C PHE A 374 -52.59 21.16 -59.65
N LYS A 375 -52.25 22.02 -60.62
CA LYS A 375 -50.92 22.59 -60.76
C LYS A 375 -50.47 23.34 -59.49
N ARG A 376 -51.36 24.10 -58.84
CA ARG A 376 -51.02 24.78 -57.56
C ARG A 376 -50.70 23.78 -56.45
N THR A 377 -51.36 22.62 -56.43
CA THR A 377 -51.02 21.54 -55.50
C THR A 377 -49.62 21.00 -55.80
N LEU A 378 -49.30 20.76 -57.08
CA LEU A 378 -48.00 20.26 -57.50
C LEU A 378 -46.86 21.22 -57.17
N ASP A 379 -47.08 22.54 -57.26
CA ASP A 379 -46.07 23.55 -56.91
C ASP A 379 -45.67 23.49 -55.41
N ASN A 380 -46.56 23.03 -54.52
CA ASN A 380 -46.23 22.81 -53.11
C ASN A 380 -45.44 21.51 -52.92
N ASP A 381 -45.88 20.44 -53.59
CA ASP A 381 -45.25 19.12 -53.52
C ASP A 381 -43.82 19.12 -54.12
N GLU A 382 -43.53 19.99 -55.09
CA GLU A 382 -42.18 20.22 -55.64
C GLU A 382 -41.15 20.49 -54.54
N LYS A 383 -41.52 21.29 -53.52
CA LYS A 383 -40.63 21.61 -52.41
C LYS A 383 -40.32 20.38 -51.56
N ASP A 384 -41.31 19.52 -51.36
CA ASP A 384 -41.13 18.28 -50.60
C ASP A 384 -40.21 17.29 -51.35
N ILE A 385 -40.33 17.21 -52.68
CA ILE A 385 -39.43 16.41 -53.53
C ILE A 385 -38.00 16.93 -53.46
N GLN A 386 -37.78 18.25 -53.56
CA GLN A 386 -36.45 18.84 -53.45
C GLN A 386 -35.83 18.61 -52.07
N GLN A 387 -36.62 18.76 -50.99
CA GLN A 387 -36.15 18.56 -49.63
C GLN A 387 -35.63 17.13 -49.38
N ILE A 388 -36.21 16.12 -50.05
CA ILE A 388 -35.72 14.74 -49.97
C ILE A 388 -34.28 14.65 -50.52
N THR A 389 -34.03 15.29 -51.66
CA THR A 389 -32.71 15.27 -52.31
C THR A 389 -31.67 16.03 -51.48
N ASP A 390 -32.06 17.16 -50.88
CA ASP A 390 -31.19 17.97 -50.03
C ASP A 390 -30.82 17.23 -48.73
N ASN A 391 -31.81 16.64 -48.06
CA ASN A 391 -31.61 15.85 -46.83
C ASN A 391 -30.71 14.64 -47.09
N TYR A 392 -30.91 13.93 -48.21
CA TYR A 392 -30.02 12.83 -48.59
C TYR A 392 -28.59 13.32 -48.86
N SER A 393 -28.43 14.44 -49.57
CA SER A 393 -27.12 15.02 -49.87
C SER A 393 -26.37 15.44 -48.60
N GLU A 394 -27.08 15.98 -47.61
CA GLU A 394 -26.51 16.29 -46.30
C GLU A 394 -26.00 15.04 -45.58
N ILE A 395 -26.78 13.95 -45.59
CA ILE A 395 -26.36 12.67 -44.99
C ILE A 395 -25.08 12.16 -45.67
N ILE A 396 -25.02 12.15 -47.00
CA ILE A 396 -23.84 11.68 -47.73
C ILE A 396 -22.63 12.61 -47.54
N ARG A 397 -22.84 13.92 -47.43
CA ARG A 397 -21.75 14.86 -47.12
C ARG A 397 -21.13 14.57 -45.76
N ASN A 398 -21.97 14.30 -44.76
CA ASN A 398 -21.52 14.01 -43.40
C ASN A 398 -20.96 12.57 -43.29
N HIS A 399 -21.49 11.64 -44.09
CA HIS A 399 -21.13 10.22 -44.10
C HIS A 399 -20.99 9.70 -45.55
N PRO A 400 -19.83 9.91 -46.19
CA PRO A 400 -19.63 9.66 -47.63
C PRO A 400 -19.92 8.23 -48.11
N THR A 401 -19.82 7.26 -47.21
CA THR A 401 -19.95 5.83 -47.48
C THR A 401 -21.31 5.25 -47.09
N ALA A 402 -22.25 6.08 -46.64
CA ALA A 402 -23.46 5.61 -45.97
C ALA A 402 -24.57 5.05 -46.89
N ASP A 403 -24.46 5.21 -48.21
CA ASP A 403 -25.33 4.59 -49.23
C ASP A 403 -24.46 3.88 -50.28
N SER A 404 -23.57 3.00 -49.81
CA SER A 404 -22.60 2.30 -50.69
C SER A 404 -23.27 1.40 -51.72
N THR A 405 -24.46 0.85 -51.42
CA THR A 405 -25.27 0.05 -52.34
C THR A 405 -26.01 0.93 -53.37
N GLY A 406 -26.15 2.23 -53.09
CA GLY A 406 -26.88 3.17 -53.93
C GLY A 406 -28.40 2.94 -53.95
N GLU A 407 -28.95 2.17 -53.01
CA GLU A 407 -30.36 1.82 -52.98
C GLU A 407 -31.23 3.07 -52.76
N ILE A 408 -30.85 3.90 -51.79
CA ILE A 408 -31.60 5.13 -51.48
C ILE A 408 -31.43 6.14 -52.61
N ARG A 409 -30.21 6.29 -53.14
CA ARG A 409 -29.94 7.09 -54.35
C ARG A 409 -30.84 6.70 -55.51
N SER A 410 -31.00 5.40 -55.76
CA SER A 410 -31.83 4.88 -56.85
C SER A 410 -33.30 5.24 -56.65
N LYS A 411 -33.84 5.06 -55.43
CA LYS A 411 -35.23 5.43 -55.10
C LYS A 411 -35.49 6.93 -55.24
N ILE A 412 -34.56 7.78 -54.81
CA ILE A 412 -34.66 9.24 -54.98
C ILE A 412 -34.66 9.60 -56.47
N LYS A 413 -33.76 8.98 -57.26
CA LYS A 413 -33.70 9.19 -58.71
C LYS A 413 -35.00 8.75 -59.41
N GLU A 414 -35.59 7.64 -58.99
CA GLU A 414 -36.89 7.17 -59.49
C GLU A 414 -37.99 8.18 -59.20
N ILE A 415 -38.08 8.66 -57.95
CA ILE A 415 -39.04 9.69 -57.53
C ILE A 415 -38.91 10.95 -58.39
N ASN A 416 -37.68 11.47 -58.53
CA ASN A 416 -37.42 12.67 -59.32
C ASN A 416 -37.82 12.46 -60.79
N THR A 417 -37.51 11.29 -61.36
CA THR A 417 -37.86 10.98 -62.75
C THR A 417 -39.38 10.90 -62.94
N ARG A 418 -40.10 10.22 -62.04
CA ARG A 418 -41.57 10.12 -62.09
C ARG A 418 -42.22 11.49 -61.93
N TRP A 419 -41.68 12.30 -61.03
CA TRP A 419 -42.14 13.66 -60.79
C TRP A 419 -41.98 14.55 -62.03
N GLU A 420 -40.81 14.55 -62.66
CA GLU A 420 -40.56 15.28 -63.92
C GLU A 420 -41.52 14.86 -65.03
N ILE A 421 -41.77 13.55 -65.18
CA ILE A 421 -42.73 13.01 -66.16
C ILE A 421 -44.16 13.49 -65.85
N LEU A 422 -44.58 13.43 -64.58
CA LEU A 422 -45.90 13.89 -64.14
C LEU A 422 -46.10 15.37 -64.47
N ILE A 423 -45.15 16.23 -64.08
CA ILE A 423 -45.19 17.68 -64.34
C ILE A 423 -45.20 17.98 -65.83
N GLY A 424 -44.33 17.32 -66.61
CA GLY A 424 -44.29 17.46 -68.07
C GLY A 424 -45.61 17.05 -68.72
N THR A 425 -46.23 15.99 -68.22
CA THR A 425 -47.51 15.49 -68.72
C THR A 425 -48.67 16.43 -68.39
N VAL A 426 -48.72 16.99 -67.18
CA VAL A 426 -49.71 18.02 -66.81
C VAL A 426 -49.57 19.24 -67.70
N HIS A 427 -48.35 19.76 -67.86
CA HIS A 427 -48.08 20.91 -68.74
C HIS A 427 -48.53 20.66 -70.19
N GLN A 428 -48.22 19.50 -70.75
CA GLN A 428 -48.62 19.18 -72.12
C GLN A 428 -50.13 19.01 -72.25
N THR A 429 -50.80 18.39 -71.27
CA THR A 429 -52.25 18.20 -71.26
C THR A 429 -52.97 19.55 -71.17
N MET A 430 -52.51 20.45 -70.28
CA MET A 430 -53.04 21.81 -70.18
C MET A 430 -52.82 22.60 -71.47
N LYS A 431 -51.66 22.48 -72.13
CA LYS A 431 -51.38 23.12 -73.42
C LYS A 431 -52.35 22.65 -74.50
N ASN A 432 -52.63 21.35 -74.56
CA ASN A 432 -53.57 20.77 -75.52
C ASN A 432 -55.01 21.24 -75.26
N LEU A 433 -55.47 21.22 -74.00
CA LEU A 433 -56.80 21.71 -73.62
C LEU A 433 -56.95 23.20 -73.94
N LYS A 434 -55.93 24.01 -73.66
CA LYS A 434 -55.90 25.44 -74.00
C LYS A 434 -56.03 25.66 -75.51
N TYR A 435 -55.34 24.86 -76.32
CA TYR A 435 -55.47 24.90 -77.77
C TYR A 435 -56.89 24.51 -78.23
N MET A 436 -57.47 23.42 -77.70
CA MET A 436 -58.85 23.02 -78.03
C MET A 436 -59.87 24.10 -77.68
N LEU A 437 -59.74 24.75 -76.51
CA LEU A 437 -60.57 25.89 -76.13
C LEU A 437 -60.42 27.09 -77.08
N SER A 438 -59.23 27.32 -77.63
CA SER A 438 -58.99 28.39 -78.61
C SER A 438 -59.57 28.10 -80.00
N VAL A 439 -59.59 26.82 -80.42
CA VAL A 439 -60.11 26.39 -81.73
C VAL A 439 -61.65 26.34 -81.75
N HIS A 440 -62.29 26.04 -80.62
CA HIS A 440 -63.76 25.97 -80.51
C HIS A 440 -64.45 27.31 -80.17
N GLY A 441 -63.72 28.44 -80.20
CA GLY A 441 -64.31 29.77 -80.33
C GLY A 441 -64.77 30.50 -79.07
N ASP A 442 -64.36 30.11 -77.85
CA ASP A 442 -64.74 30.82 -76.61
C ASP A 442 -63.57 30.99 -75.61
N PHE A 443 -62.47 31.58 -76.07
CA PHE A 443 -61.44 32.14 -75.17
C PHE A 443 -61.79 33.59 -74.82
N GLN A 444 -62.79 33.79 -73.95
CA GLN A 444 -62.91 35.02 -73.16
C GLN A 444 -62.68 34.68 -71.69
N LEU A 445 -61.70 35.37 -71.11
CA LEU A 445 -61.19 35.30 -69.74
C LEU A 445 -62.30 35.43 -68.69
#